data_AF-A0A7V1I415-F1
#
_entry.id   AF-A0A7V1I415-F1
#
_cell.length_a   1.000
_cell.length_b   1.000
_cell.length_c   1.000
_cell.angle_alpha   90.00
_cell.angle_beta   90.00
_cell.angle_gamma   90.00
#
_symmetry.space_group_name_H-M   'P 1'
#
loop_
_entity.id
_entity.type
_entity.pdbx_description
1 polymer ?
#
loop_
_entity_poly.entity_id
_entity_poly.type
_entity_poly.pdbx_seq_one_letter_code
_entity_poly.pdbx_strand_id
1 'polypeptide(L)'
;LIQAEQLATEVALTKAGCPNGKFVLDNIDAFTLGEFIYCLELATVSCGLFMGINPLNQPGVELGKRYTRALMGEPHFQEEKREIETLKCIHAKV
;
A
#
# COMPACT_ATOMS: atom_id res chain seq x y z
N LEU A 1 -20.07 -14.30 22.05
CA LEU A 1 -19.41 -15.13 21.02
C LEU A 1 -18.21 -14.42 20.41
N ILE A 2 -18.40 -13.35 19.62
CA ILE A 2 -17.32 -12.65 18.89
C ILE A 2 -16.14 -12.19 19.77
N GLN A 3 -16.39 -11.56 20.93
CA GLN A 3 -15.31 -11.13 21.84
C GLN A 3 -14.49 -12.30 22.39
N ALA A 4 -15.13 -13.44 22.67
CA ALA A 4 -14.45 -14.63 23.15
C ALA A 4 -13.56 -15.23 22.05
N GLU A 5 -14.04 -15.24 20.81
CA GLU A 5 -13.25 -15.71 19.66
C GLU A 5 -12.05 -14.79 19.36
N GLN A 6 -12.25 -13.46 19.45
CA GLN A 6 -11.17 -12.49 19.30
C GLN A 6 -10.06 -12.76 20.32
N LEU A 7 -10.43 -12.87 21.61
CA LEU A 7 -9.47 -13.11 22.68
C LEU A 7 -8.77 -14.48 22.53
N ALA A 8 -9.53 -15.53 22.20
CA ALA A 8 -8.95 -16.86 21.98
C ALA A 8 -7.90 -16.83 20.85
N THR A 9 -8.16 -16.08 19.79
CA THR A 9 -7.23 -15.90 18.67
C THR A 9 -5.99 -15.09 19.06
N GLU A 10 -6.16 -13.99 19.81
CA GLU A 10 -5.06 -13.16 20.34
C GLU A 10 -4.09 -14.00 21.20
N VAL A 11 -4.65 -14.84 22.08
CA VAL A 11 -3.86 -15.74 22.94
C VAL A 11 -3.18 -16.84 22.11
N ALA A 12 -3.87 -17.42 21.13
CA ALA A 12 -3.29 -18.44 20.26
C ALA A 12 -2.10 -17.92 19.44
N LEU A 13 -2.22 -16.72 18.85
CA LEU A 13 -1.14 -16.06 18.11
C LEU A 13 0.04 -15.73 19.02
N THR A 14 -0.22 -15.19 20.20
CA THR A 14 0.80 -14.91 21.21
C THR A 14 1.56 -16.18 21.61
N LYS A 15 0.84 -17.29 21.85
CA LYS A 15 1.44 -18.58 22.19
C LYS A 15 2.30 -19.15 21.05
N ALA A 16 1.93 -18.86 19.80
CA ALA A 16 2.71 -19.25 18.62
C ALA A 16 3.94 -18.34 18.37
N GLY A 17 4.19 -17.34 19.21
CA GLY A 17 5.28 -16.38 19.03
C GLY A 17 5.01 -15.38 17.90
N CYS A 18 3.76 -15.22 17.48
CA CYS A 18 3.35 -14.26 16.46
C CYS A 18 2.96 -12.92 17.13
N PRO A 19 3.71 -11.82 16.91
CA PRO A 19 3.37 -10.52 17.44
C PRO A 19 2.00 -10.06 16.94
N ASN A 20 1.17 -9.54 17.84
CA ASN A 20 -0.16 -9.05 17.54
C ASN A 20 -0.49 -7.82 18.38
N GLY A 21 -1.48 -7.06 17.93
CA GLY A 21 -1.99 -5.86 18.61
C GLY A 21 -3.43 -5.59 18.19
N LYS A 22 -4.13 -4.74 18.95
CA LYS A 22 -5.52 -4.36 18.67
C LYS A 22 -5.76 -2.87 18.88
N PHE A 23 -6.59 -2.31 18.02
CA PHE A 23 -7.23 -1.01 18.24
C PHE A 23 -8.61 -1.25 18.85
N VAL A 24 -8.87 -0.63 20.00
CA VAL A 24 -10.17 -0.70 20.66
C VAL A 24 -10.84 0.65 20.46
N LEU A 25 -11.96 0.65 19.75
CA LEU A 25 -12.77 1.84 19.50
C LEU A 25 -14.02 1.77 20.37
N ASP A 26 -14.34 2.87 21.06
CA ASP A 26 -15.49 2.91 21.98
C ASP A 26 -16.82 2.83 21.21
N ASN A 27 -16.94 3.54 20.09
CA ASN A 27 -18.10 3.53 19.20
C ASN A 27 -17.68 3.66 17.73
N ILE A 28 -18.59 3.35 16.81
CA ILE A 28 -18.40 3.59 15.37
C ILE A 28 -19.21 4.81 14.99
N ASP A 29 -18.58 5.97 15.09
CA ASP A 29 -19.12 7.26 14.67
C ASP A 29 -18.06 8.09 13.94
N ALA A 30 -18.48 9.23 13.38
CA ALA A 30 -17.59 10.08 12.60
C ALA A 30 -16.42 10.65 13.43
N PHE A 31 -16.61 10.87 14.72
CA PHE A 31 -15.58 11.41 15.60
C PHE A 31 -14.49 10.37 15.85
N THR A 32 -14.90 9.20 16.35
CA THR A 32 -14.00 8.07 16.67
C THR A 32 -13.29 7.57 15.42
N LEU A 33 -13.97 7.56 14.26
CA LEU A 33 -13.35 7.19 13.00
C LEU A 33 -12.32 8.23 12.52
N GLY A 34 -12.60 9.52 12.74
CA GLY A 34 -11.64 10.59 12.44
C GLY A 34 -10.35 10.47 13.26
N GLU A 35 -10.48 10.20 14.56
CA GLU A 35 -9.34 9.93 15.44
C GLU A 35 -8.53 8.71 14.96
N PHE A 36 -9.22 7.62 14.61
CA PHE A 36 -8.57 6.40 14.13
C PHE A 36 -7.83 6.62 12.80
N ILE A 37 -8.44 7.30 11.83
CA ILE A 37 -7.80 7.62 10.55
C ILE A 37 -6.55 8.48 10.78
N TYR A 38 -6.66 9.55 11.57
CA TYR A 38 -5.53 10.42 11.86
C TYR A 38 -4.40 9.69 12.59
N CYS A 39 -4.73 8.79 13.51
CA CYS A 39 -3.76 7.93 14.18
C CYS A 39 -2.97 7.08 13.18
N LEU A 40 -3.65 6.46 12.20
CA LEU A 40 -3.00 5.67 11.16
C LEU A 40 -2.16 6.51 10.19
N GLU A 41 -2.62 7.71 9.82
CA GLU A 41 -1.85 8.66 9.00
C GLU A 41 -0.54 9.05 9.70
N LEU A 42 -0.63 9.45 10.97
CA LEU A 42 0.53 9.82 11.78
C LEU A 42 1.49 8.65 11.96
N ALA A 43 0.96 7.44 12.23
CA ALA A 43 1.77 6.22 12.35
C ALA A 43 2.50 5.91 11.04
N THR A 44 1.84 6.08 9.89
CA THR A 44 2.43 5.84 8.57
C THR A 44 3.58 6.81 8.28
N VAL A 45 3.36 8.11 8.51
CA VAL A 45 4.41 9.12 8.32
C VAL A 45 5.59 8.87 9.26
N SER A 46 5.31 8.59 10.54
CA SER A 46 6.34 8.30 11.53
C SER A 46 7.16 7.05 11.15
N CYS A 47 6.48 5.99 10.69
CA CYS A 47 7.13 4.77 10.23
C CYS A 47 8.07 5.03 9.04
N GLY A 48 7.61 5.76 8.03
CA GLY A 48 8.46 6.12 6.89
C GLY A 48 9.70 6.94 7.30
N LEU A 49 9.54 7.86 8.25
CA LEU A 49 10.67 8.60 8.82
C LEU A 49 11.64 7.68 9.57
N PHE A 50 11.15 6.75 10.39
CA PHE A 50 11.98 5.75 11.08
C PHE A 50 12.71 4.80 10.12
N MET A 51 12.10 4.50 8.97
CA MET A 51 12.69 3.69 7.91
C MET A 51 13.68 4.49 7.02
N GLY A 52 13.82 5.80 7.23
CA GLY A 52 14.70 6.65 6.44
C GLY A 52 14.23 6.88 4.99
N ILE A 53 12.92 6.76 4.74
CA ILE A 53 12.31 7.03 3.43
C ILE A 53 11.45 8.30 3.47
N ASN A 54 11.06 8.81 2.31
CA ASN A 54 10.06 9.87 2.23
C ASN A 54 8.65 9.24 2.22
N PRO A 55 7.84 9.38 3.29
CA PRO A 55 6.50 8.80 3.34
C PRO A 55 5.46 9.54 2.49
N LEU A 56 5.80 10.71 1.93
CA LEU A 56 4.88 11.61 1.25
C LEU A 56 5.14 11.69 -0.26
N ASN A 57 5.85 10.71 -0.84
CA ASN A 57 6.07 10.63 -2.28
C ASN A 57 5.72 9.25 -2.87
N GLN A 58 5.59 9.19 -4.20
CA GLN A 58 5.23 7.96 -4.91
C GLN A 58 5.86 7.86 -6.32
N PRO A 59 7.20 7.96 -6.46
CA PRO A 59 7.85 8.02 -7.78
C PRO A 59 7.56 6.78 -8.67
N GLY A 60 7.37 5.61 -8.06
CA GLY A 60 7.15 4.35 -8.78
C GLY A 60 5.87 4.29 -9.62
N VAL A 61 4.87 5.13 -9.35
CA VAL A 61 3.58 5.08 -10.07
C VAL A 61 3.63 5.81 -11.42
N GLU A 62 4.59 6.72 -11.61
CA GLU A 62 4.64 7.59 -12.79
C GLU A 62 5.02 6.82 -14.05
N LEU A 63 5.92 5.83 -13.94
CA LEU A 63 6.30 5.02 -15.10
C LEU A 63 5.11 4.23 -15.65
N GLY A 64 4.30 3.63 -14.77
CA GLY A 64 3.09 2.91 -15.16
C GLY A 64 2.08 3.81 -15.88
N LYS A 65 1.92 5.06 -15.42
CA LYS A 65 1.07 6.05 -16.09
C LYS A 65 1.58 6.39 -17.50
N ARG A 66 2.88 6.68 -17.63
CA ARG A 66 3.51 7.02 -18.93
C ARG A 66 3.36 5.88 -19.93
N TYR A 67 3.64 4.65 -19.50
CA TYR A 67 3.50 3.47 -20.36
C TYR A 67 2.05 3.20 -20.77
N THR A 68 1.09 3.41 -19.87
CA THR A 68 -0.33 3.27 -20.20
C THR A 68 -0.74 4.30 -21.27
N ARG A 69 -0.34 5.57 -21.12
CA ARG A 69 -0.61 6.61 -22.13
C ARG A 69 0.05 6.32 -23.47
N ALA A 70 1.27 5.80 -23.46
CA ALA A 70 1.98 5.35 -24.66
C ALA A 70 1.20 4.26 -25.41
N LEU A 71 0.69 3.27 -24.66
CA LEU A 71 -0.12 2.17 -25.21
C LEU A 71 -1.49 2.63 -25.71
N MET A 72 -2.07 3.67 -25.11
CA MET A 72 -3.29 4.32 -25.60
C MET A 72 -3.06 5.18 -26.86
N GLY A 73 -1.81 5.32 -27.31
CA GLY A 73 -1.46 6.00 -28.55
C GLY A 73 -1.31 7.51 -28.42
N GLU A 74 -1.08 8.04 -27.22
CA GLU A 74 -0.85 9.47 -27.05
C GLU A 74 0.42 9.96 -27.78
N PRO A 75 0.38 11.08 -28.52
CA PRO A 75 1.49 11.55 -29.36
C PRO A 75 2.77 11.89 -28.60
N HIS A 76 2.66 12.27 -27.32
CA HIS A 76 3.80 12.72 -26.52
C HIS A 76 4.61 11.59 -25.86
N PHE A 77 4.17 10.33 -25.98
CA PHE A 77 4.78 9.17 -25.32
C PHE A 77 5.36 8.15 -26.31
N GLN A 78 5.92 8.63 -27.43
CA GLN A 78 6.45 7.75 -28.49
C GLN A 78 7.73 7.02 -28.06
N GLU A 79 8.52 7.62 -27.18
CA GLU A 79 9.75 6.99 -26.68
C GLU A 79 9.42 5.77 -25.81
N GLU A 80 8.49 5.95 -24.87
CA GLU A 80 7.97 4.89 -24.02
C GLU A 80 7.29 3.79 -24.84
N LYS A 81 6.56 4.16 -25.91
CA LYS A 81 5.95 3.18 -26.81
C LYS A 81 7.02 2.29 -27.47
N ARG A 82 8.10 2.88 -27.97
CA ARG A 82 9.23 2.14 -28.58
C ARG A 82 9.94 1.26 -27.57
N GLU A 83 10.13 1.75 -26.34
CA GLU A 83 10.73 0.98 -25.25
C GLU A 83 9.89 -0.28 -24.95
N ILE A 84 8.57 -0.12 -24.81
CA ILE A 84 7.63 -1.23 -24.59
C ILE A 84 7.66 -2.24 -25.75
N GLU A 85 7.63 -1.77 -27.00
CA GLU A 85 7.69 -2.63 -28.19
C GLU A 85 9.00 -3.43 -28.24
N THR A 86 10.12 -2.78 -27.90
CA THR A 86 11.44 -3.43 -27.83
C THR A 86 11.47 -4.52 -26.77
N LEU A 87 10.98 -4.22 -25.56
CA LEU A 87 10.93 -5.17 -24.45
C LEU A 87 10.00 -6.35 -24.77
N LYS A 88 8.84 -6.12 -25.40
CA LYS A 88 7.95 -7.21 -25.85
C LYS A 88 8.62 -8.12 -26.88
N CYS A 89 9.38 -7.56 -27.82
CA CYS A 89 10.11 -8.32 -28.83
C CYS A 89 11.21 -9.22 -28.24
N ILE A 90 11.85 -8.83 -27.14
CA ILE A 90 12.83 -9.67 -26.43
C ILE A 90 12.13 -10.87 -25.78
N HIS A 91 10.98 -10.64 -25.14
CA HIS A 91 10.26 -11.69 -24.43
C HIS A 91 9.46 -12.63 -25.34
N ALA A 92 9.16 -12.24 -26.58
CA ALA A 92 8.55 -13.11 -27.59
C ALA A 92 9.55 -14.04 -28.30
N LYS A 93 10.86 -13.88 -28.05
CA LYS A 93 11.94 -14.68 -28.65
C LYS A 93 12.53 -15.74 -27.71
N VAL A 94 12.00 -15.86 -26.48
CA VAL A 94 12.29 -16.93 -25.52
C VAL A 94 11.11 -17.89 -25.52
#